data_AF-A0A5M7BJZ7-F1
#
_entry.id   AF-A0A5M7BJZ7-F1
#
_cell.length_a   1.000
_cell.length_b   1.000
_cell.length_c   1.000
_cell.angle_alpha   90.00
_cell.angle_beta   90.00
_cell.angle_gamma   90.00
#
_symmetry.space_group_name_H-M   'P 1'
#
loop_
_entity.id
_entity.type
_entity.pdbx_description
1 polymer ?
#
loop_
_entity_poly.entity_id
_entity_poly.type
_entity_poly.pdbx_seq_one_letter_code
_entity_poly.pdbx_strand_id
1 'polypeptide(L)'
;MSVHVPALDDTVSIDAAAVTRYQRIWAPNGDPAVEFVLEDGGGARPLIITVGDVVYQPVSPRAVLGSGLGIEITDAPHLVSYAEMEDAAERAARRAEGPGPFDLDSLGASFLLVRCFIVAATLNGLRPVRSVAWWQRGWDALGGDLWPSNYRADPVWDELALEAADLELTSSAAREDGGAAAARVGVEDFRRLEPTLTAVGLDEDFASLWRASVPITPARFAEILLNRVDDARADVALYPEGAGSVDVTVRNQDSSALLQFSWPDAEELHVDEIRITGSLAHTGLFQRLIFNTERLASALGFQRITLLASETGALAFARTGYPRDPELHRAMLRNFR
;
A
#
# COMPACT_ATOMS: atom_id res chain seq x y z
N MET A 1 12.71 18.58 -21.23
CA MET A 1 11.41 17.99 -21.64
C MET A 1 10.39 18.33 -20.58
N SER A 2 9.20 18.77 -20.96
CA SER A 2 8.10 19.09 -20.03
C SER A 2 7.08 17.95 -20.01
N VAL A 3 6.69 17.50 -18.81
CA VAL A 3 5.62 16.51 -18.61
C VAL A 3 4.53 17.16 -17.76
N HIS A 4 3.32 17.24 -18.30
CA HIS A 4 2.16 17.70 -17.53
C HIS A 4 1.70 16.58 -16.60
N VAL A 5 1.53 16.90 -15.31
CA VAL A 5 1.14 15.95 -14.26
C VAL A 5 -0.25 16.36 -13.75
N PRO A 6 -1.33 15.66 -14.18
CA PRO A 6 -2.71 16.05 -13.88
C PRO A 6 -3.04 16.16 -12.39
N ALA A 7 -2.36 15.39 -11.52
CA ALA A 7 -2.55 15.45 -10.07
C ALA A 7 -2.10 16.76 -9.43
N LEU A 8 -1.16 17.43 -10.09
CA LEU A 8 -0.53 18.66 -9.62
C LEU A 8 -1.03 19.88 -10.37
N ASP A 9 -1.84 19.68 -11.41
CA ASP A 9 -2.22 20.70 -12.41
C ASP A 9 -1.01 21.52 -12.91
N ASP A 10 0.15 20.86 -13.02
CA ASP A 10 1.44 21.52 -13.28
C ASP A 10 2.28 20.77 -14.32
N THR A 11 3.39 21.36 -14.73
CA THR A 11 4.33 20.86 -15.74
C THR A 11 5.72 20.70 -15.15
N VAL A 12 6.15 19.45 -14.94
CA VAL A 12 7.51 19.15 -14.48
C VAL A 12 8.47 19.28 -15.67
N SER A 13 9.48 20.12 -15.53
CA SER A 13 10.56 20.26 -16.52
C SER A 13 11.75 19.40 -16.13
N ILE A 14 11.94 18.30 -16.86
CA ILE A 14 13.08 17.39 -16.70
C ILE A 14 14.17 17.82 -17.67
N ASP A 15 15.42 17.99 -17.20
CA ASP A 15 16.56 18.16 -18.10
C ASP A 15 16.74 16.89 -18.93
N ALA A 16 16.60 17.01 -20.25
CA ALA A 16 16.72 15.87 -21.16
C ALA A 16 18.12 15.24 -21.11
N ALA A 17 19.15 16.03 -20.76
CA ALA A 17 20.51 15.52 -20.60
C ALA A 17 20.68 14.64 -19.36
N ALA A 18 19.81 14.78 -18.35
CA ALA A 18 19.85 13.97 -17.14
C ALA A 18 19.12 12.62 -17.30
N VAL A 19 18.23 12.46 -18.30
CA VAL A 19 17.49 11.22 -18.52
C VAL A 19 18.37 10.21 -19.29
N THR A 20 18.85 9.18 -18.60
CA THR A 20 19.64 8.11 -19.23
C THR A 20 18.79 6.99 -19.82
N ARG A 21 17.62 6.76 -19.23
CA ARG A 21 16.65 5.77 -19.69
C ARG A 21 15.25 6.24 -19.37
N TYR A 22 14.29 5.91 -20.22
CA TYR A 22 12.89 5.94 -19.83
C TYR A 22 12.22 4.65 -20.30
N GLN A 23 11.25 4.17 -19.52
CA GLN A 23 10.45 3.01 -19.88
C GLN A 23 9.03 3.17 -19.37
N ARG A 24 8.06 2.72 -20.17
CA ARG A 24 6.69 2.57 -19.68
C ARG A 24 6.65 1.39 -18.72
N ILE A 25 6.08 1.62 -17.56
CA ILE A 25 5.92 0.63 -16.49
C ILE A 25 4.49 0.69 -15.95
N TRP A 26 4.23 -0.16 -14.97
CA TRP A 26 3.04 -0.10 -14.14
C TRP A 26 3.50 0.22 -12.72
N ALA A 27 2.87 1.20 -12.09
CA ALA A 27 3.14 1.52 -10.69
C ALA A 27 2.76 0.32 -9.78
N PRO A 28 3.20 0.27 -8.50
CA PRO A 28 2.83 -0.80 -7.58
C PRO A 28 1.31 -0.96 -7.42
N ASN A 29 0.57 0.14 -7.50
CA ASN A 29 -0.89 0.16 -7.50
C ASN A 29 -1.52 -0.15 -8.89
N GLY A 30 -0.71 -0.56 -9.87
CA GLY A 30 -1.08 -0.91 -11.24
C GLY A 30 -1.53 0.24 -12.15
N ASP A 31 -1.38 1.49 -11.76
CA ASP A 31 -1.69 2.61 -12.67
C ASP A 31 -0.64 2.72 -13.80
N PRO A 32 -1.01 3.14 -15.03
CA PRO A 32 -0.04 3.36 -16.10
C PRO A 32 1.00 4.38 -15.67
N ALA A 33 2.28 4.05 -15.87
CA ALA A 33 3.35 4.90 -15.40
C ALA A 33 4.53 4.96 -16.37
N VAL A 34 5.35 5.99 -16.22
CA VAL A 34 6.63 6.16 -16.92
C VAL A 34 7.72 6.27 -15.88
N GLU A 35 8.67 5.36 -15.92
CA GLU A 35 9.91 5.47 -15.15
C GLU A 35 10.95 6.22 -15.99
N PHE A 36 11.48 7.30 -15.44
CA PHE A 36 12.67 7.98 -15.92
C PHE A 36 13.83 7.62 -15.01
N VAL A 37 14.92 7.11 -15.58
CA VAL A 37 16.19 6.96 -14.88
C VAL A 37 16.98 8.24 -15.11
N LEU A 38 17.23 8.98 -14.04
CA LEU A 38 17.98 10.23 -14.03
C LEU A 38 19.40 9.96 -13.54
N GLU A 39 20.42 10.35 -14.29
CA GLU A 39 21.77 10.46 -13.74
C GLU A 39 21.92 11.82 -13.06
N ASP A 40 22.25 11.78 -11.77
CA ASP A 40 22.88 12.92 -11.12
C ASP A 40 24.29 12.54 -10.66
N GLY A 41 25.09 13.53 -10.24
CA GLY A 41 26.47 13.30 -9.79
C GLY A 41 26.63 12.28 -8.64
N GLY A 42 25.53 11.75 -8.07
CA GLY A 42 25.48 10.67 -7.10
C GLY A 42 24.99 9.31 -7.64
N GLY A 43 24.67 9.19 -8.94
CA GLY A 43 24.28 7.93 -9.60
C GLY A 43 22.94 8.00 -10.34
N ALA A 44 22.54 6.85 -10.92
CA ALA A 44 21.27 6.68 -11.63
C ALA A 44 20.10 6.51 -10.64
N ARG A 45 19.01 7.27 -10.82
CA ARG A 45 17.86 7.33 -9.90
C ARG A 45 16.52 7.21 -10.64
N PRO A 46 15.57 6.37 -10.20
CA PRO A 46 14.27 6.26 -10.84
C PRO A 46 13.31 7.36 -10.34
N LEU A 47 12.63 8.01 -11.29
CA LEU A 47 11.47 8.88 -11.10
C LEU A 47 10.29 8.23 -11.82
N ILE A 48 9.26 7.82 -11.07
CA ILE A 48 8.08 7.17 -11.64
C ILE A 48 6.94 8.17 -11.67
N ILE A 49 6.40 8.45 -12.86
CA ILE A 49 5.27 9.36 -13.05
C ILE A 49 4.06 8.53 -13.46
N THR A 50 2.94 8.68 -12.75
CA THR A 50 1.64 8.10 -13.11
C THR A 50 0.71 9.19 -13.66
N VAL A 51 -0.50 8.83 -14.11
CA VAL A 51 -1.52 9.81 -14.55
C VAL A 51 -1.93 10.75 -13.40
N GLY A 52 -1.80 10.30 -12.15
CA GLY A 52 -2.32 10.98 -10.97
C GLY A 52 -1.31 11.14 -9.83
N ASP A 53 -0.02 10.87 -10.04
CA ASP A 53 0.96 10.86 -8.95
C ASP A 53 2.40 10.90 -9.49
N VAL A 54 3.36 11.29 -8.65
CA VAL A 54 4.80 11.20 -8.93
C VAL A 54 5.47 10.48 -7.76
N VAL A 55 6.00 9.30 -8.01
CA VAL A 55 6.67 8.45 -7.01
C VAL A 55 8.19 8.62 -7.13
N TYR A 56 8.82 9.03 -6.04
CA TYR A 56 10.27 9.16 -5.89
C TYR A 56 10.78 8.30 -4.72
N GLN A 57 11.83 7.50 -4.95
CA GLN A 57 12.48 6.72 -3.88
C GLN A 57 13.77 7.42 -3.43
N PRO A 58 13.85 7.97 -2.19
CA PRO A 58 15.08 8.57 -1.70
C PRO A 58 16.15 7.53 -1.39
N VAL A 59 17.39 7.85 -1.77
CA VAL A 59 18.59 7.03 -1.56
C VAL A 59 19.03 7.18 -0.11
N SER A 60 18.68 6.22 0.75
CA SER A 60 19.12 6.15 2.15
C SER A 60 18.60 7.27 3.08
N PRO A 61 17.98 6.94 4.23
CA PRO A 61 17.61 7.93 5.25
C PRO A 61 18.78 8.85 5.68
N ARG A 62 20.03 8.36 5.58
CA ARG A 62 21.24 9.14 5.89
C ARG A 62 21.56 10.26 4.90
N ALA A 63 21.08 10.20 3.65
CA ALA A 63 21.32 11.27 2.68
C ALA A 63 20.35 12.45 2.89
N VAL A 64 19.23 12.22 3.57
CA VAL A 64 18.20 13.23 3.88
C VAL A 64 18.41 13.80 5.29
N LEU A 65 18.86 12.97 6.24
CA LEU A 65 19.06 13.35 7.64
C LEU A 65 20.51 13.74 7.91
N GLY A 66 20.85 14.98 7.61
CA GLY A 66 22.12 15.62 8.00
C GLY A 66 22.08 16.17 9.43
N SER A 67 21.64 15.39 10.42
CA SER A 67 21.66 15.82 11.82
C SER A 67 22.74 15.07 12.59
N GLY A 68 23.60 15.78 13.32
CA GLY A 68 24.62 15.22 14.21
C GLY A 68 24.05 14.51 15.45
N LEU A 69 22.77 14.12 15.41
CA LEU A 69 22.03 13.49 16.49
C LEU A 69 21.79 12.04 16.09
N GLY A 70 22.25 11.10 16.92
CA GLY A 70 22.01 9.68 16.73
C GLY A 70 20.57 9.34 17.07
N ILE A 71 19.67 9.43 16.09
CA ILE A 71 18.28 8.97 16.20
C ILE A 71 18.20 7.58 15.58
N GLU A 72 17.69 6.61 16.35
CA GLU A 72 17.41 5.26 15.89
C GLU A 72 15.95 5.18 15.42
N ILE A 73 15.74 4.93 14.13
CA ILE A 73 14.41 4.76 13.55
C ILE A 73 14.09 3.26 13.60
N THR A 74 13.21 2.85 14.51
CA THR A 74 12.84 1.44 14.72
C THR A 74 11.78 0.93 13.75
N ASP A 75 11.00 1.83 13.15
CA ASP A 75 9.93 1.51 12.19
C ASP A 75 9.93 2.55 11.05
N ALA A 76 10.79 2.34 10.05
CA ALA A 76 10.83 3.17 8.85
C ALA A 76 9.77 2.67 7.86
N PRO A 77 8.72 3.45 7.52
CA PRO A 77 7.72 3.00 6.58
C PRO A 77 8.34 2.88 5.18
N HIS A 78 7.99 1.79 4.49
CA HIS A 78 8.22 1.64 3.06
C HIS A 78 7.28 2.58 2.32
N LEU A 79 7.62 3.88 2.23
CA LEU A 79 6.78 4.82 1.47
C LEU A 79 7.11 4.76 -0.01
N VAL A 80 6.13 4.35 -0.81
CA VAL A 80 6.22 4.15 -2.27
C VAL A 80 5.15 4.96 -3.00
N SER A 81 4.21 5.62 -2.31
CA SER A 81 3.14 6.42 -2.92
C SER A 81 2.60 7.54 -2.02
N TYR A 82 1.87 8.48 -2.62
CA TYR A 82 1.19 9.55 -1.88
C TYR A 82 0.15 9.00 -0.89
N ALA A 83 -0.60 7.97 -1.30
CA ALA A 83 -1.60 7.33 -0.46
C ALA A 83 -0.97 6.65 0.77
N GLU A 84 0.18 5.99 0.62
CA GLU A 84 0.89 5.40 1.76
C GLU A 84 1.47 6.45 2.71
N MET A 85 1.88 7.60 2.18
CA MET A 85 2.32 8.74 2.99
C MET A 85 1.16 9.34 3.79
N GLU A 86 -0.02 9.50 3.18
CA GLU A 86 -1.24 9.89 3.89
C GLU A 86 -1.63 8.86 4.95
N ASP A 87 -1.69 7.58 4.60
CA ASP A 87 -2.02 6.49 5.51
C ASP A 87 -1.01 6.42 6.68
N ALA A 88 0.28 6.64 6.43
CA ALA A 88 1.32 6.68 7.47
C ALA A 88 1.16 7.90 8.38
N ALA A 89 0.88 9.08 7.82
CA ALA A 89 0.59 10.29 8.58
C ALA A 89 -0.66 10.10 9.46
N GLU A 90 -1.72 9.52 8.91
CA GLU A 90 -2.96 9.21 9.63
C GLU A 90 -2.71 8.21 10.77
N ARG A 91 -1.99 7.11 10.52
CA ARG A 91 -1.65 6.12 11.55
C ARG A 91 -0.84 6.75 12.70
N ALA A 92 0.16 7.56 12.37
CA ALA A 92 0.97 8.26 13.38
C ALA A 92 0.09 9.20 14.22
N ALA A 93 -0.80 9.96 13.58
CA ALA A 93 -1.73 10.86 14.24
C ALA A 93 -2.68 10.13 15.19
N ARG A 94 -3.25 8.99 14.76
CA ARG A 94 -4.13 8.19 15.62
C ARG A 94 -3.41 7.58 16.80
N ARG A 95 -2.17 7.14 16.59
CA ARG A 95 -1.34 6.60 17.68
C ARG A 95 -1.04 7.66 18.73
N ALA A 96 -0.84 8.90 18.29
CA ALA A 96 -0.68 10.05 19.17
C ALA A 96 -1.95 10.41 19.96
N GLU A 97 -3.13 10.29 19.34
CA GLU A 97 -4.42 10.52 20.00
C GLU A 97 -4.88 9.37 20.91
N GLY A 98 -4.26 8.19 20.77
CA GLY A 98 -4.65 6.99 21.48
C GLY A 98 -4.40 7.05 22.99
N PRO A 99 -5.26 6.43 23.82
CA PRO A 99 -5.04 6.35 25.25
C PRO A 99 -3.92 5.36 25.58
N GLY A 100 -2.90 5.81 26.31
CA GLY A 100 -1.88 4.93 26.89
C GLY A 100 -0.49 5.56 26.95
N PRO A 101 0.46 4.93 27.66
CA PRO A 101 1.87 5.32 27.57
C PRO A 101 2.39 4.95 26.17
N PHE A 102 2.79 5.96 25.39
CA PHE A 102 3.46 5.77 24.11
C PHE A 102 4.96 6.01 24.25
N ASP A 103 5.74 5.24 23.50
CA ASP A 103 7.16 5.48 23.29
C ASP A 103 7.32 6.75 22.45
N LEU A 104 7.63 7.86 23.12
CA LEU A 104 7.81 9.17 22.51
C LEU A 104 8.96 9.19 21.49
N ASP A 105 9.99 8.37 21.69
CA ASP A 105 11.14 8.33 20.78
C ASP A 105 10.75 7.67 19.45
N SER A 106 10.06 6.53 19.51
CA SER A 106 9.53 5.85 18.33
C SER A 106 8.50 6.71 17.58
N LEU A 107 7.57 7.34 18.30
CA LEU A 107 6.54 8.17 17.70
C LEU A 107 7.13 9.46 17.09
N GLY A 108 8.08 10.10 17.78
CA GLY A 108 8.84 11.23 17.26
C GLY A 108 9.62 10.89 16.01
N ALA A 109 10.26 9.70 15.97
CA ALA A 109 10.93 9.20 14.78
C ALA A 109 9.96 9.00 13.61
N SER A 110 8.75 8.45 13.84
CA SER A 110 7.72 8.33 12.81
C SER A 110 7.28 9.69 12.26
N PHE A 111 7.00 10.68 13.12
CA PHE A 111 6.63 12.04 12.67
C PHE A 111 7.77 12.71 11.90
N LEU A 112 9.01 12.61 12.38
CA LEU A 112 10.18 13.13 11.67
C LEU A 112 10.29 12.53 10.28
N LEU A 113 10.08 11.23 10.16
CA LEU A 113 10.20 10.51 8.91
C LEU A 113 9.07 10.87 7.93
N VAL A 114 7.82 10.88 8.38
CA VAL A 114 6.67 11.37 7.59
C VAL A 114 6.90 12.80 7.11
N ARG A 115 7.40 13.69 7.97
CA ARG A 115 7.76 15.06 7.58
C ARG A 115 8.86 15.09 6.52
N CYS A 116 9.91 14.28 6.66
CA CYS A 116 10.95 14.20 5.63
C CYS A 116 10.39 13.76 4.28
N PHE A 117 9.45 12.82 4.28
CA PHE A 117 8.79 12.38 3.06
C PHE A 117 7.85 13.44 2.47
N ILE A 118 7.10 14.15 3.30
CA ILE A 118 6.30 15.31 2.87
C ILE A 118 7.18 16.39 2.25
N VAL A 119 8.28 16.75 2.91
CA VAL A 119 9.22 17.74 2.38
C VAL A 119 9.83 17.25 1.07
N ALA A 120 10.26 15.99 1.00
CA ALA A 120 10.77 15.40 -0.24
C ALA A 120 9.71 15.41 -1.35
N ALA A 121 8.46 15.05 -1.04
CA ALA A 121 7.34 15.12 -1.95
C ALA A 121 7.15 16.54 -2.48
N THR A 122 7.20 17.54 -1.58
CA THR A 122 7.02 18.95 -1.93
C THR A 122 8.16 19.51 -2.77
N LEU A 123 9.40 19.13 -2.47
CA LEU A 123 10.57 19.45 -3.30
C LEU A 123 10.51 18.80 -4.69
N ASN A 124 9.72 17.73 -4.85
CA ASN A 124 9.43 17.10 -6.13
C ASN A 124 8.10 17.59 -6.75
N GLY A 125 7.56 18.71 -6.25
CA GLY A 125 6.37 19.37 -6.80
C GLY A 125 5.03 18.79 -6.34
N LEU A 126 5.02 17.80 -5.45
CA LEU A 126 3.78 17.30 -4.86
C LEU A 126 3.22 18.28 -3.81
N ARG A 127 1.91 18.22 -3.55
CA ARG A 127 1.27 19.08 -2.54
C ARG A 127 0.55 18.23 -1.48
N PRO A 128 1.27 17.65 -0.51
CA PRO A 128 0.75 16.66 0.42
C PRO A 128 -0.08 17.23 1.58
N VAL A 129 -1.04 18.09 1.26
CA VAL A 129 -1.83 18.86 2.25
C VAL A 129 -2.56 17.97 3.24
N ARG A 130 -3.14 16.85 2.78
CA ARG A 130 -3.83 15.87 3.66
C ARG A 130 -2.87 15.17 4.62
N SER A 131 -1.69 14.77 4.13
CA SER A 131 -0.65 14.19 4.99
C SER A 131 -0.13 15.20 6.01
N VAL A 132 -0.01 16.47 5.63
CA VAL A 132 0.36 17.57 6.56
C VAL A 132 -0.73 17.79 7.60
N ALA A 133 -2.00 17.80 7.20
CA ALA A 133 -3.12 17.94 8.14
C ALA A 133 -3.13 16.80 9.17
N TRP A 134 -2.95 15.55 8.73
CA TRP A 134 -2.81 14.41 9.64
C TRP A 134 -1.58 14.55 10.54
N TRP A 135 -0.43 14.92 9.97
CA TRP A 135 0.79 15.14 10.74
C TRP A 135 0.58 16.19 11.83
N GLN A 136 -0.03 17.33 11.49
CA GLN A 136 -0.26 18.45 12.41
C GLN A 136 -1.19 18.05 13.54
N ARG A 137 -2.29 17.39 13.20
CA ARG A 137 -3.25 16.85 14.18
C ARG A 137 -2.60 15.91 15.19
N GLY A 138 -1.76 15.00 14.70
CA GLY A 138 -0.99 14.09 15.55
C GLY A 138 0.04 14.81 16.43
N TRP A 139 0.78 15.75 15.85
CA TRP A 139 1.79 16.53 16.55
C TRP A 139 1.19 17.39 17.66
N ASP A 140 0.04 18.03 17.41
CA ASP A 140 -0.68 18.85 18.38
C ASP A 140 -1.23 17.99 19.55
N ALA A 141 -1.69 16.77 19.27
CA ALA A 141 -2.16 15.83 20.30
C ALA A 141 -1.05 15.44 21.31
N LEU A 142 0.22 15.56 20.90
CA LEU A 142 1.39 15.25 21.73
C LEU A 142 1.88 16.43 22.56
N GLY A 143 1.20 17.58 22.47
CA GLY A 143 1.40 18.72 23.37
C GLY A 143 2.76 19.42 23.23
N GLY A 144 3.53 19.15 22.18
CA GLY A 144 4.85 19.76 21.95
C GLY A 144 5.98 19.18 22.82
N ASP A 145 5.74 18.12 23.59
CA ASP A 145 6.75 17.45 24.43
C ASP A 145 7.67 16.50 23.62
N LEU A 146 7.49 16.41 22.31
CA LEU A 146 8.28 15.57 21.43
C LEU A 146 9.60 16.20 21.01
N TRP A 147 10.61 15.34 20.94
CA TRP A 147 11.88 15.64 20.33
C TRP A 147 11.84 15.31 18.83
N PRO A 148 12.41 16.16 17.94
CA PRO A 148 13.02 17.47 18.22
C PRO A 148 11.95 18.55 18.39
N SER A 149 12.06 19.32 19.48
CA SER A 149 11.08 20.36 19.86
C SER A 149 11.13 21.62 19.00
N ASN A 150 12.05 21.71 18.03
CA ASN A 150 12.12 22.80 17.07
C ASN A 150 12.70 22.29 15.75
N TYR A 151 11.82 21.95 14.81
CA TYR A 151 12.25 21.85 13.42
C TYR A 151 12.72 23.22 12.95
N ARG A 152 13.74 23.25 12.08
CA ARG A 152 14.16 24.50 11.43
C ARG A 152 12.96 25.10 10.70
N ALA A 153 12.87 26.43 10.72
CA ALA A 153 11.91 27.15 9.89
C ALA A 153 12.01 26.66 8.43
N ASP A 154 10.87 26.26 7.89
CA ASP A 154 10.74 25.65 6.58
C ASP A 154 9.54 26.32 5.89
N PRO A 155 9.78 27.37 5.08
CA PRO A 155 8.71 28.14 4.47
C PRO A 155 7.75 27.30 3.61
N VAL A 156 8.24 26.19 3.06
CA VAL A 156 7.46 25.25 2.26
C VAL A 156 6.51 24.46 3.16
N TRP A 157 7.01 24.01 4.32
CA TRP A 157 6.18 23.38 5.34
C TRP A 157 5.12 24.35 5.88
N ASP A 158 5.51 25.60 6.17
CA ASP A 158 4.61 26.60 6.73
C ASP A 158 3.44 26.92 5.78
N GLU A 159 3.70 26.98 4.47
CA GLU A 159 2.66 27.13 3.44
C GLU A 159 1.69 25.94 3.43
N LEU A 160 2.22 24.71 3.41
CA LEU A 160 1.38 23.51 3.45
C LEU A 160 0.58 23.38 4.74
N ALA A 161 1.16 23.77 5.88
CA ALA A 161 0.50 23.73 7.18
C ALA A 161 -0.65 24.75 7.25
N LEU A 162 -0.49 25.92 6.64
CA LEU A 162 -1.57 26.91 6.52
C LEU A 162 -2.74 26.36 5.69
N GLU A 163 -2.46 25.68 4.57
CA GLU A 163 -3.52 25.08 3.75
C GLU A 163 -4.19 23.88 4.42
N ALA A 164 -3.39 23.09 5.13
CA ALA A 164 -3.86 21.94 5.89
C ALA A 164 -4.78 22.34 7.05
N ALA A 165 -4.63 23.54 7.60
CA ALA A 165 -5.41 24.02 8.75
C ALA A 165 -6.92 24.10 8.46
N ASP A 166 -7.29 24.36 7.20
CA ASP A 166 -8.69 24.48 6.77
C ASP A 166 -9.28 23.15 6.26
N LEU A 167 -8.50 22.07 6.26
CA LEU A 167 -8.91 20.80 5.66
C LEU A 167 -9.67 19.92 6.65
N GLU A 168 -10.90 19.56 6.32
CA GLU A 168 -11.67 18.60 7.10
C GLU A 168 -11.14 17.17 6.88
N LEU A 169 -10.50 16.63 7.92
CA LEU A 169 -9.94 15.28 7.89
C LEU A 169 -11.02 14.22 8.06
N THR A 170 -11.44 13.62 6.95
CA THR A 170 -12.22 12.38 6.98
C THR A 170 -11.28 11.19 7.17
N SER A 171 -11.32 10.68 8.39
CA SER A 171 -10.77 9.40 8.84
C SER A 171 -11.01 8.26 7.84
N SER A 172 -9.96 7.61 7.34
CA SER A 172 -10.10 6.37 6.54
C SER A 172 -10.68 5.24 7.40
N ALA A 173 -10.47 5.30 8.72
CA ALA A 173 -11.08 4.43 9.73
C ALA A 173 -12.49 4.86 10.18
N ALA A 174 -13.18 5.80 9.50
CA ALA A 174 -14.52 6.24 9.89
C ALA A 174 -15.59 5.18 9.56
N ARG A 175 -15.21 4.13 8.83
CA ARG A 175 -15.90 2.85 8.90
C ARG A 175 -15.40 2.13 10.15
N GLU A 176 -16.23 2.11 11.19
CA GLU A 176 -16.08 1.21 12.34
C GLU A 176 -16.03 -0.26 11.88
N ASP A 177 -14.89 -0.74 11.39
CA ASP A 177 -14.68 -2.12 10.93
C ASP A 177 -13.60 -2.81 11.77
N GLY A 178 -13.55 -2.50 13.08
CA GLY A 178 -12.74 -3.25 14.04
C GLY A 178 -13.38 -4.59 14.43
N GLY A 179 -12.69 -5.40 15.23
CA GLY A 179 -13.17 -6.73 15.66
C GLY A 179 -14.59 -6.74 16.27
N ALA A 180 -15.06 -5.63 16.85
CA ALA A 180 -16.43 -5.50 17.36
C ALA A 180 -17.49 -5.43 16.25
N ALA A 181 -17.17 -4.87 15.08
CA ALA A 181 -18.04 -4.91 13.91
C ALA A 181 -18.00 -6.28 13.25
N ALA A 182 -16.81 -6.87 13.12
CA ALA A 182 -16.64 -8.24 12.63
C ALA A 182 -17.44 -9.24 13.48
N ALA A 183 -17.47 -9.09 14.81
CA ALA A 183 -18.22 -9.96 15.72
C ALA A 183 -19.76 -9.89 15.57
N ARG A 184 -20.29 -8.90 14.85
CA ARG A 184 -21.74 -8.73 14.60
C ARG A 184 -22.17 -9.16 13.19
N VAL A 185 -21.24 -9.65 12.37
CA VAL A 185 -21.50 -10.06 10.99
C VAL A 185 -22.55 -11.18 10.95
N GLY A 186 -23.55 -10.99 10.10
CA GLY A 186 -24.58 -11.98 9.80
C GLY A 186 -24.69 -12.27 8.31
N VAL A 187 -25.53 -13.25 7.97
CA VAL A 187 -25.78 -13.67 6.57
C VAL A 187 -26.19 -12.51 5.65
N GLU A 188 -26.98 -11.56 6.16
CA GLU A 188 -27.44 -10.40 5.38
C GLU A 188 -26.31 -9.46 4.96
N ASP A 189 -25.18 -9.42 5.68
CA ASP A 189 -24.05 -8.58 5.31
C ASP A 189 -23.37 -9.09 4.03
N PHE A 190 -23.33 -10.41 3.84
CA PHE A 190 -22.83 -11.03 2.60
C PHE A 190 -23.80 -10.85 1.44
N ARG A 191 -25.10 -11.05 1.67
CA ARG A 191 -26.14 -10.88 0.62
C ARG A 191 -26.13 -9.48 0.01
N ARG A 192 -25.79 -8.45 0.79
CA ARG A 192 -25.67 -7.07 0.32
C ARG A 192 -24.48 -6.83 -0.61
N LEU A 193 -23.48 -7.70 -0.57
CA LEU A 193 -22.27 -7.58 -1.38
C LEU A 193 -22.34 -8.39 -2.66
N GLU A 194 -23.36 -9.22 -2.85
CA GLU A 194 -23.58 -9.88 -4.13
C GLU A 194 -23.92 -8.86 -5.24
N PRO A 195 -23.37 -9.02 -6.46
CA PRO A 195 -22.53 -10.13 -6.93
C PRO A 195 -21.02 -9.89 -6.79
N THR A 196 -20.60 -8.84 -6.09
CA THR A 196 -19.20 -8.44 -5.96
C THR A 196 -18.41 -9.37 -5.05
N LEU A 197 -18.99 -9.81 -3.93
CA LEU A 197 -18.45 -10.85 -3.05
C LEU A 197 -19.52 -11.91 -2.80
N THR A 198 -19.23 -13.16 -3.14
CA THR A 198 -20.10 -14.32 -2.88
C THR A 198 -19.46 -15.22 -1.81
N ALA A 199 -20.22 -15.60 -0.80
CA ALA A 199 -19.80 -16.62 0.16
C ALA A 199 -20.23 -18.02 -0.32
N VAL A 200 -19.27 -18.93 -0.48
CA VAL A 200 -19.51 -20.31 -0.91
C VAL A 200 -20.18 -21.07 0.23
N GLY A 201 -21.44 -21.46 0.02
CA GLY A 201 -22.23 -22.12 1.06
C GLY A 201 -22.72 -21.16 2.16
N LEU A 202 -23.12 -19.93 1.80
CA LEU A 202 -23.59 -18.93 2.75
C LEU A 202 -24.78 -19.42 3.60
N ASP A 203 -24.49 -19.68 4.88
CA ASP A 203 -25.44 -19.95 5.94
C ASP A 203 -24.95 -19.34 7.28
N GLU A 204 -25.63 -19.65 8.38
CA GLU A 204 -25.25 -19.13 9.71
C GLU A 204 -23.95 -19.77 10.23
N ASP A 205 -23.59 -20.98 9.76
CA ASP A 205 -22.33 -21.61 10.12
C ASP A 205 -21.18 -20.87 9.43
N PHE A 206 -21.32 -20.49 8.16
CA PHE A 206 -20.38 -19.62 7.46
C PHE A 206 -20.22 -18.27 8.17
N ALA A 207 -21.32 -17.60 8.52
CA ALA A 207 -21.26 -16.32 9.24
C ALA A 207 -20.60 -16.47 10.62
N SER A 208 -20.85 -17.59 11.31
CA SER A 208 -20.19 -17.90 12.59
C SER A 208 -18.69 -18.14 12.43
N LEU A 209 -18.26 -18.85 11.37
CA LEU A 209 -16.85 -19.04 11.05
C LEU A 209 -16.17 -17.71 10.76
N TRP A 210 -16.79 -16.85 9.95
CA TRP A 210 -16.27 -15.51 9.65
C TRP A 210 -16.02 -14.71 10.93
N ARG A 211 -17.00 -14.66 11.84
CA ARG A 211 -16.89 -13.97 13.13
C ARG A 211 -15.72 -14.51 13.98
N ALA A 212 -15.39 -15.79 13.85
CA ALA A 212 -14.34 -16.44 14.62
C ALA A 212 -12.94 -16.28 14.01
N SER A 213 -12.82 -16.22 12.67
CA SER A 213 -11.53 -16.28 11.97
C SER A 213 -11.13 -15.01 11.22
N VAL A 214 -12.08 -14.14 10.87
CA VAL A 214 -11.81 -12.96 10.04
C VAL A 214 -12.02 -11.67 10.85
N PRO A 215 -10.95 -10.87 11.11
CA PRO A 215 -11.01 -9.73 12.02
C PRO A 215 -11.66 -8.46 11.43
N ILE A 216 -12.19 -8.55 10.21
CA ILE A 216 -12.79 -7.43 9.47
C ILE A 216 -14.18 -7.82 8.94
N THR A 217 -15.01 -6.84 8.61
CA THR A 217 -16.33 -7.11 8.02
C THR A 217 -16.21 -7.57 6.56
N PRO A 218 -17.23 -8.26 6.02
CA PRO A 218 -17.26 -8.66 4.60
C PRO A 218 -17.15 -7.46 3.65
N ALA A 219 -17.73 -6.32 4.02
CA ALA A 219 -17.68 -5.10 3.22
C ALA A 219 -16.25 -4.56 3.13
N ARG A 220 -15.52 -4.51 4.24
CA ARG A 220 -14.12 -4.09 4.27
C ARG A 220 -13.21 -5.06 3.52
N PHE A 221 -13.48 -6.36 3.66
CA PHE A 221 -12.78 -7.41 2.93
C PHE A 221 -12.91 -7.19 1.41
N ALA A 222 -14.13 -7.02 0.91
CA ALA A 222 -14.39 -6.76 -0.50
C ALA A 222 -13.77 -5.43 -0.97
N GLU A 223 -13.87 -4.38 -0.16
CA GLU A 223 -13.30 -3.06 -0.46
C GLU A 223 -11.79 -3.14 -0.67
N ILE A 224 -11.05 -3.78 0.25
CA ILE A 224 -9.59 -3.92 0.13
C ILE A 224 -9.24 -4.79 -1.08
N LEU A 225 -9.87 -5.96 -1.19
CA LEU A 225 -9.53 -6.97 -2.19
C LEU A 225 -9.79 -6.47 -3.62
N LEU A 226 -10.90 -5.77 -3.83
CA LEU A 226 -11.39 -5.39 -5.17
C LEU A 226 -11.14 -3.91 -5.48
N ASN A 227 -10.38 -3.21 -4.65
CA ASN A 227 -10.06 -1.81 -4.85
C ASN A 227 -9.47 -1.55 -6.25
N ARG A 228 -10.14 -0.70 -7.04
CA ARG A 228 -9.77 -0.34 -8.42
C ARG A 228 -9.63 -1.54 -9.37
N VAL A 229 -10.36 -2.63 -9.12
CA VAL A 229 -10.45 -3.76 -10.03
C VAL A 229 -11.86 -3.80 -10.62
N ASP A 230 -12.05 -3.09 -11.72
CA ASP A 230 -13.34 -3.00 -12.41
C ASP A 230 -13.81 -4.39 -12.86
N ASP A 231 -15.12 -4.63 -12.77
CA ASP A 231 -15.78 -5.90 -13.13
C ASP A 231 -15.27 -7.14 -12.39
N ALA A 232 -14.59 -6.96 -11.25
CA ALA A 232 -14.13 -8.06 -10.42
C ALA A 232 -15.27 -8.66 -9.58
N ARG A 233 -15.18 -9.97 -9.38
CA ARG A 233 -16.01 -10.74 -8.46
C ARG A 233 -15.12 -11.64 -7.63
N ALA A 234 -15.38 -11.73 -6.34
CA ALA A 234 -14.69 -12.63 -5.43
C ALA A 234 -15.65 -13.69 -4.90
N ASP A 235 -15.25 -14.94 -4.96
CA ASP A 235 -15.89 -16.05 -4.25
C ASP A 235 -15.02 -16.41 -3.05
N VAL A 236 -15.59 -16.43 -1.84
CA VAL A 236 -14.87 -16.74 -0.60
C VAL A 236 -15.42 -18.00 0.05
N ALA A 237 -14.54 -18.91 0.42
CA ALA A 237 -14.84 -20.12 1.18
C ALA A 237 -14.10 -20.10 2.52
N LEU A 238 -14.77 -20.54 3.58
CA LEU A 238 -14.18 -20.73 4.91
C LEU A 238 -14.35 -22.19 5.31
N TYR A 239 -13.35 -22.71 6.02
CA TYR A 239 -13.34 -24.07 6.53
C TYR A 239 -13.32 -24.06 8.07
N PRO A 240 -13.85 -25.12 8.74
CA PRO A 240 -13.96 -25.16 10.20
C PRO A 240 -12.65 -24.97 10.97
N GLU A 241 -11.52 -25.32 10.35
CA GLU A 241 -10.18 -25.24 10.93
C GLU A 241 -9.61 -23.81 10.96
N GLY A 242 -10.36 -22.81 10.47
CA GLY A 242 -9.89 -21.43 10.30
C GLY A 242 -9.21 -21.15 8.96
N ALA A 243 -9.01 -22.20 8.16
CA ALA A 243 -8.55 -22.08 6.78
C ALA A 243 -9.61 -21.41 5.90
N GLY A 244 -9.17 -20.85 4.78
CA GLY A 244 -10.08 -20.30 3.77
C GLY A 244 -9.42 -20.17 2.41
N SER A 245 -10.24 -19.86 1.42
CA SER A 245 -9.79 -19.60 0.06
C SER A 245 -10.64 -18.53 -0.60
N VAL A 246 -10.03 -17.84 -1.56
CA VAL A 246 -10.65 -16.76 -2.31
C VAL A 246 -10.28 -16.90 -3.77
N ASP A 247 -11.31 -16.87 -4.61
CA ASP A 247 -11.18 -16.81 -6.06
C ASP A 247 -11.67 -15.46 -6.56
N VAL A 248 -10.75 -14.62 -7.03
CA VAL A 248 -11.09 -13.36 -7.71
C VAL A 248 -11.08 -13.58 -9.21
N THR A 249 -12.22 -13.32 -9.85
CA THR A 249 -12.36 -13.35 -11.30
C THR A 249 -12.64 -11.95 -11.84
N VAL A 250 -11.96 -11.59 -12.91
CA VAL A 250 -12.24 -10.38 -13.70
C VAL A 250 -12.59 -10.83 -15.11
N ARG A 251 -13.73 -10.38 -15.65
CA ARG A 251 -14.16 -10.72 -17.01
C ARG A 251 -14.46 -9.46 -17.79
N ASN A 252 -13.80 -9.30 -18.93
CA ASN A 252 -14.07 -8.23 -19.88
C ASN A 252 -14.11 -8.82 -21.29
N GLN A 253 -15.30 -8.91 -21.91
CA GLN A 253 -15.55 -9.41 -23.28
C GLN A 253 -14.68 -10.60 -23.72
N ASP A 254 -13.47 -10.34 -24.21
CA ASP A 254 -12.50 -11.33 -24.75
C ASP A 254 -11.28 -11.59 -23.84
N SER A 255 -11.30 -11.12 -22.60
CA SER A 255 -10.18 -11.19 -21.65
C SER A 255 -10.67 -11.57 -20.26
N SER A 256 -9.85 -12.37 -19.57
CA SER A 256 -10.13 -12.78 -18.19
C SER A 256 -8.88 -12.72 -17.32
N ALA A 257 -9.11 -12.45 -16.04
CA ALA A 257 -8.13 -12.67 -15.00
C ALA A 257 -8.70 -13.56 -13.91
N LEU A 258 -7.81 -14.33 -13.28
CA LEU A 258 -8.04 -15.17 -12.12
C LEU A 258 -6.92 -14.91 -11.13
N LEU A 259 -7.27 -14.60 -9.89
CA LEU A 259 -6.38 -14.65 -8.73
C LEU A 259 -6.98 -15.66 -7.76
N GLN A 260 -6.23 -16.68 -7.39
CA GLN A 260 -6.60 -17.63 -6.35
C GLN A 260 -5.60 -17.51 -5.22
N PHE A 261 -6.10 -17.40 -4.00
CA PHE A 261 -5.28 -17.54 -2.82
C PHE A 261 -6.02 -18.28 -1.73
N SER A 262 -5.26 -18.95 -0.87
CA SER A 262 -5.75 -19.70 0.26
C SER A 262 -4.90 -19.43 1.49
N TRP A 263 -5.39 -19.80 2.65
CA TRP A 263 -4.61 -19.81 3.88
C TRP A 263 -4.98 -21.06 4.68
N PRO A 264 -3.98 -21.86 5.11
CA PRO A 264 -4.23 -23.03 5.93
C PRO A 264 -4.44 -22.67 7.41
N ASP A 265 -3.89 -21.55 7.86
CA ASP A 265 -3.89 -21.05 9.23
C ASP A 265 -3.82 -19.52 9.26
N ALA A 266 -3.63 -18.92 10.44
CA ALA A 266 -3.58 -17.46 10.64
C ALA A 266 -2.19 -16.84 10.40
N GLU A 267 -1.15 -17.62 10.10
CA GLU A 267 0.22 -17.12 9.97
C GLU A 267 0.56 -16.74 8.51
N GLU A 268 0.02 -17.48 7.55
CA GLU A 268 0.44 -17.40 6.16
C GLU A 268 -0.69 -17.41 5.12
N LEU A 269 -0.60 -16.50 4.15
CA LEU A 269 -1.43 -16.49 2.94
C LEU A 269 -0.65 -17.05 1.75
N HIS A 270 -1.26 -17.98 1.01
CA HIS A 270 -0.71 -18.66 -0.15
C HIS A 270 -1.39 -18.12 -1.41
N VAL A 271 -0.65 -17.44 -2.28
CA VAL A 271 -1.13 -17.10 -3.63
C VAL A 271 -0.89 -18.31 -4.52
N ASP A 272 -1.96 -19.03 -4.79
CA ASP A 272 -1.96 -20.31 -5.50
C ASP A 272 -1.83 -20.12 -7.01
N GLU A 273 -2.59 -19.17 -7.56
CA GLU A 273 -2.58 -18.90 -8.99
C GLU A 273 -2.85 -17.42 -9.27
N ILE A 274 -2.10 -16.86 -10.24
CA ILE A 274 -2.50 -15.63 -10.93
C ILE A 274 -2.40 -15.86 -12.43
N ARG A 275 -3.54 -15.72 -13.10
CA ARG A 275 -3.65 -15.84 -14.56
C ARG A 275 -4.31 -14.60 -15.11
N ILE A 276 -3.67 -13.93 -16.05
CA ILE A 276 -4.23 -12.76 -16.74
C ILE A 276 -4.04 -12.97 -18.24
N THR A 277 -5.14 -12.86 -19.00
CA THR A 277 -5.16 -13.14 -20.44
C THR A 277 -5.64 -11.94 -21.24
N GLY A 278 -5.33 -11.94 -22.53
CA GLY A 278 -5.82 -10.93 -23.48
C GLY A 278 -5.34 -9.51 -23.15
N SER A 279 -6.23 -8.53 -23.32
CA SER A 279 -5.92 -7.11 -23.16
C SER A 279 -5.63 -6.73 -21.70
N LEU A 280 -6.16 -7.47 -20.73
CA LEU A 280 -5.98 -7.20 -19.29
C LEU A 280 -4.52 -7.31 -18.84
N ALA A 281 -3.70 -8.13 -19.52
CA ALA A 281 -2.29 -8.34 -19.18
C ALA A 281 -1.44 -7.07 -19.29
N HIS A 282 -1.93 -6.05 -20.01
CA HIS A 282 -1.26 -4.78 -20.24
C HIS A 282 -2.03 -3.61 -19.62
N THR A 283 -2.68 -3.81 -18.49
CA THR A 283 -3.45 -2.77 -17.78
C THR A 283 -2.95 -2.48 -16.37
N GLY A 284 -1.87 -3.15 -15.94
CA GLY A 284 -1.39 -3.10 -14.56
C GLY A 284 -2.26 -3.89 -13.57
N LEU A 285 -3.21 -4.68 -14.08
CA LEU A 285 -4.10 -5.50 -13.27
C LEU A 285 -3.33 -6.46 -12.33
N PHE A 286 -2.21 -7.01 -12.80
CA PHE A 286 -1.36 -7.86 -11.98
C PHE A 286 -0.89 -7.15 -10.71
N GLN A 287 -0.34 -5.95 -10.86
CA GLN A 287 0.16 -5.14 -9.75
C GLN A 287 -0.97 -4.78 -8.78
N ARG A 288 -2.15 -4.38 -9.29
CA ARG A 288 -3.34 -4.12 -8.45
C ARG A 288 -3.74 -5.34 -7.63
N LEU A 289 -3.86 -6.51 -8.28
CA LEU A 289 -4.26 -7.74 -7.60
C LEU A 289 -3.29 -8.12 -6.49
N ILE A 290 -1.98 -8.02 -6.74
CA ILE A 290 -0.95 -8.29 -5.74
C ILE A 290 -0.97 -7.28 -4.61
N PHE A 291 -1.02 -5.99 -4.92
CA PHE A 291 -1.07 -4.94 -3.90
C PHE A 291 -2.32 -5.07 -3.01
N ASN A 292 -3.49 -5.34 -3.59
CA ASN A 292 -4.71 -5.58 -2.83
C ASN A 292 -4.61 -6.85 -1.96
N THR A 293 -3.96 -7.90 -2.47
CA THR A 293 -3.69 -9.13 -1.70
C THR A 293 -2.78 -8.85 -0.50
N GLU A 294 -1.72 -8.06 -0.68
CA GLU A 294 -0.82 -7.66 0.41
C GLU A 294 -1.54 -6.83 1.48
N ARG A 295 -2.35 -5.86 1.06
CA ARG A 295 -3.17 -5.06 1.98
C ARG A 295 -4.18 -5.91 2.72
N LEU A 296 -4.83 -6.84 2.03
CA LEU A 296 -5.76 -7.77 2.65
C LEU A 296 -5.03 -8.65 3.66
N ALA A 297 -3.86 -9.18 3.29
CA ALA A 297 -3.09 -10.03 4.17
C ALA A 297 -2.68 -9.32 5.46
N SER A 298 -2.24 -8.07 5.34
CA SER A 298 -1.95 -7.19 6.49
C SER A 298 -3.20 -6.93 7.34
N ALA A 299 -4.36 -6.66 6.72
CA ALA A 299 -5.62 -6.43 7.43
C ALA A 299 -6.13 -7.69 8.16
N LEU A 300 -5.81 -8.88 7.66
CA LEU A 300 -6.12 -10.17 8.27
C LEU A 300 -5.10 -10.61 9.32
N GLY A 301 -3.94 -9.93 9.41
CA GLY A 301 -2.90 -10.21 10.39
C GLY A 301 -1.86 -11.26 9.99
N PHE A 302 -1.85 -11.67 8.71
CA PHE A 302 -0.84 -12.60 8.21
C PHE A 302 0.56 -11.98 8.27
N GLN A 303 1.55 -12.79 8.64
CA GLN A 303 2.94 -12.37 8.76
C GLN A 303 3.73 -12.63 7.47
N ARG A 304 3.22 -13.53 6.63
CA ARG A 304 3.89 -13.96 5.39
C ARG A 304 2.88 -14.18 4.28
N ILE A 305 3.32 -13.82 3.07
CA ILE A 305 2.66 -14.22 1.82
C ILE A 305 3.62 -15.10 1.06
N THR A 306 3.20 -16.32 0.73
CA THR A 306 3.94 -17.24 -0.13
C THR A 306 3.26 -17.32 -1.48
N LEU A 307 4.03 -17.24 -2.54
CA LEU A 307 3.51 -17.27 -3.90
C LEU A 307 4.01 -18.53 -4.61
N LEU A 308 3.08 -19.39 -4.99
CA LEU A 308 3.36 -20.58 -5.78
C LEU A 308 3.38 -20.20 -7.27
N ALA A 309 4.46 -19.57 -7.68
CA ALA A 309 4.59 -19.13 -9.06
C ALA A 309 5.04 -20.28 -9.97
N SER A 310 4.12 -20.81 -10.80
CA SER A 310 4.48 -21.72 -11.90
C SER A 310 4.87 -20.95 -13.16
N GLU A 311 5.82 -21.50 -13.94
CA GLU A 311 6.21 -21.06 -15.29
C GLU A 311 6.34 -19.54 -15.49
N THR A 312 5.37 -18.93 -16.17
CA THR A 312 5.35 -17.52 -16.58
C THR A 312 5.10 -16.57 -15.42
N GLY A 313 4.39 -17.02 -14.38
CA GLY A 313 4.15 -16.27 -13.15
C GLY A 313 5.47 -15.98 -12.43
N ALA A 314 6.37 -16.97 -12.33
CA ALA A 314 7.66 -16.81 -11.66
C ALA A 314 8.57 -15.77 -12.35
N LEU A 315 8.43 -15.61 -13.66
CA LEU A 315 9.11 -14.58 -14.45
C LEU A 315 8.51 -13.18 -14.26
N ALA A 316 7.19 -13.08 -14.12
CA ALA A 316 6.51 -11.81 -13.83
C ALA A 316 6.84 -11.29 -12.42
N PHE A 317 6.87 -12.17 -11.42
CA PHE A 317 7.23 -11.82 -10.03
C PHE A 317 8.71 -11.45 -9.88
N ALA A 318 9.62 -12.19 -10.52
CA ALA A 318 11.05 -11.85 -10.47
C ALA A 318 11.35 -10.46 -11.08
N ARG A 319 10.53 -10.00 -12.04
CA ARG A 319 10.67 -8.66 -12.65
C ARG A 319 10.11 -7.53 -11.79
N THR A 320 9.26 -7.83 -10.82
CA THR A 320 8.63 -6.85 -9.92
C THR A 320 9.39 -6.69 -8.60
N GLY A 321 10.52 -7.37 -8.43
CA GLY A 321 11.41 -7.18 -7.28
C GLY A 321 11.15 -8.11 -6.09
N TYR A 322 10.22 -9.06 -6.21
CA TYR A 322 10.03 -10.08 -5.17
C TYR A 322 11.27 -10.98 -5.09
N PRO A 323 11.92 -11.08 -3.92
CA PRO A 323 13.09 -11.94 -3.76
C PRO A 323 12.65 -13.39 -3.94
N ARG A 324 13.32 -14.11 -4.86
CA ARG A 324 13.17 -15.57 -4.93
C ARG A 324 13.68 -16.16 -3.63
N ASP A 325 12.93 -17.07 -3.04
CA ASP A 325 13.40 -17.87 -1.91
C ASP A 325 14.79 -18.46 -2.25
N PRO A 326 15.85 -18.04 -1.53
CA PRO A 326 17.22 -18.49 -1.81
C PRO A 326 17.41 -20.00 -1.61
N GLU A 327 16.58 -20.63 -0.78
CA GLU A 327 16.62 -22.07 -0.50
C GLU A 327 15.89 -22.85 -1.57
N LEU A 328 14.71 -22.38 -2.01
CA LEU A 328 13.96 -22.97 -3.13
C LEU A 328 14.77 -22.87 -4.44
N HIS A 329 15.41 -21.74 -4.69
CA HIS A 329 16.30 -21.57 -5.85
C HIS A 329 17.49 -22.54 -5.82
N ARG A 330 18.10 -22.74 -4.64
CA ARG A 330 19.18 -23.72 -4.43
C ARG A 330 18.70 -25.16 -4.60
N ALA A 331 17.49 -25.49 -4.16
CA ALA A 331 16.89 -26.82 -4.32
C ALA A 331 16.55 -27.13 -5.79
N MET A 332 15.97 -26.18 -6.52
CA MET A 332 15.70 -26.33 -7.96
C MET A 332 17.00 -26.55 -8.75
N LEU A 333 18.08 -25.81 -8.46
CA LEU A 333 19.37 -26.00 -9.13
C LEU A 333 20.02 -27.37 -8.87
N ARG A 334 19.64 -28.07 -7.79
CA ARG A 334 20.11 -29.44 -7.50
C ARG A 334 19.32 -30.51 -8.26
N ASN A 335 18.04 -30.26 -8.55
CA ASN A 335 17.17 -31.20 -9.26
C ASN A 335 17.32 -31.17 -10.79
N PHE A 336 18.07 -30.20 -11.33
CA PHE A 336 18.40 -30.08 -12.76
C PHE A 336 19.85 -30.51 -13.09
N ARG A 337 20.50 -31.30 -12.22
CA ARG A 337 21.78 -31.97 -12.49
C ARG A 337 21.61 -33.47 -12.52
#